data_AF-A0A085FAQ8-F1
#
_entry.id   AF-A0A085FAQ8-F1
#
_cell.length_a   1.000
_cell.length_b   1.000
_cell.length_c   1.000
_cell.angle_alpha   90.00
_cell.angle_beta   90.00
_cell.angle_gamma   90.00
#
_symmetry.space_group_name_H-M   'P 1'
#
loop_
_entity.id
_entity.type
_entity.pdbx_description
1 polymer ?
#
loop_
_entity_poly.entity_id
_entity_poly.type
_entity_poly.pdbx_seq_one_letter_code
_entity_poly.pdbx_strand_id
1 'polypeptide(L)'
;MVEDPEIAVQPDQDDAEIRSGLDRFVAGTTKVLAWAIFLAFAVTVFEVISRYAFNSPTFWAHETTTFLIAAIFLVGGPIALARDKHIRVRMFYDSVSPKGRRWLDIVNSILALIFFAGLSYAAWTMSSKATFTPAGEFRLEGTGTAWNPPTPAMLKVLVLICVGLMFVQTLLHLIAAIRRKPDITLDATGEH
;
A
#
# COMPACT_ATOMS: atom_id res chain seq x y z
N MET A 1 -39.43 -22.97 -11.49
CA MET A 1 -39.11 -21.53 -11.51
C MET A 1 -38.75 -21.17 -10.09
N VAL A 2 -37.47 -21.32 -9.75
CA VAL A 2 -36.92 -21.02 -8.41
C VAL A 2 -36.48 -19.56 -8.50
N GLU A 3 -37.04 -18.70 -7.66
CA GLU A 3 -36.61 -17.31 -7.54
C GLU A 3 -35.14 -17.31 -7.11
N ASP A 4 -34.28 -16.74 -7.96
CA ASP A 4 -32.89 -16.48 -7.65
C ASP A 4 -32.87 -15.45 -6.49
N PRO A 5 -32.28 -15.77 -5.32
CA PRO A 5 -32.22 -14.82 -4.23
C PRO A 5 -31.42 -13.62 -4.71
N GLU A 6 -32.11 -12.48 -4.80
CA GLU A 6 -31.56 -11.17 -5.12
C GLU A 6 -30.21 -11.01 -4.40
N ILE A 7 -29.12 -11.08 -5.18
CA ILE A 7 -27.77 -10.85 -4.68
C ILE A 7 -27.76 -9.39 -4.27
N ALA A 8 -28.07 -9.14 -3.00
CA ALA A 8 -27.87 -7.85 -2.37
C ALA A 8 -26.37 -7.56 -2.50
N VAL A 9 -26.00 -6.76 -3.50
CA VAL A 9 -24.68 -6.17 -3.63
C VAL A 9 -24.52 -5.29 -2.41
N GLN A 10 -24.00 -5.86 -1.32
CA GLN A 10 -23.64 -5.10 -0.14
C GLN A 10 -22.69 -4.01 -0.62
N PRO A 11 -22.95 -2.73 -0.31
CA PRO A 11 -22.03 -1.66 -0.67
C PRO A 11 -20.66 -2.04 -0.13
N ASP A 12 -19.66 -1.95 -1.01
CA ASP A 12 -18.28 -2.34 -0.78
C ASP A 12 -17.85 -2.12 0.68
N GLN A 13 -17.80 -3.20 1.47
CA GLN A 13 -17.37 -3.14 2.86
C GLN A 13 -15.88 -2.76 2.98
N ASP A 14 -15.13 -2.64 1.87
CA ASP A 14 -13.72 -2.21 1.87
C ASP A 14 -13.52 -0.75 2.33
N ASP A 15 -14.55 0.10 2.28
CA ASP A 15 -14.48 1.50 2.75
C ASP A 15 -14.81 1.67 4.24
N ALA A 16 -15.33 0.62 4.91
CA ALA A 16 -15.88 0.69 6.26
C ALA A 16 -14.84 0.94 7.36
N GLU A 17 -13.54 0.88 7.05
CA GLU A 17 -12.47 0.89 8.05
C GLU A 17 -11.42 2.00 7.84
N ILE A 18 -11.73 3.02 7.05
CA ILE A 18 -10.88 4.20 6.85
C ILE A 18 -10.82 5.01 8.17
N ARG A 19 -9.70 4.89 8.91
CA ARG A 19 -9.54 5.50 10.25
C ARG A 19 -9.09 6.96 10.22
N SER A 20 -8.43 7.39 9.14
CA SER A 20 -7.79 8.70 9.01
C SER A 20 -8.12 9.39 7.68
N GLY A 21 -8.08 10.73 7.66
CA GLY A 21 -8.14 11.51 6.42
C GLY A 21 -7.01 11.16 5.44
N LEU A 22 -5.85 10.75 5.96
CA LEU A 22 -4.74 10.25 5.14
C LEU A 22 -5.10 8.94 4.45
N ASP A 23 -5.76 8.02 5.16
CA ASP A 23 -6.18 6.74 4.61
C ASP A 23 -7.20 6.93 3.48
N ARG A 24 -8.10 7.91 3.64
CA ARG A 24 -9.06 8.26 2.57
C ARG A 24 -8.36 8.77 1.32
N PHE A 25 -7.36 9.63 1.48
CA PHE A 25 -6.56 10.12 0.37
C PHE A 25 -5.82 8.98 -0.32
N VAL A 26 -5.12 8.14 0.45
CA VAL A 26 -4.38 6.98 -0.07
C VAL A 26 -5.33 5.99 -0.77
N ALA A 27 -6.49 5.66 -0.18
CA ALA A 27 -7.48 4.81 -0.82
C ALA A 27 -8.00 5.41 -2.14
N GLY A 28 -8.16 6.73 -2.21
CA GLY A 28 -8.53 7.44 -3.44
C GLY A 28 -7.55 7.24 -4.60
N THR A 29 -6.27 6.98 -4.31
CA THR A 29 -5.26 6.69 -5.35
C THR A 29 -5.50 5.36 -6.08
N THR A 30 -6.39 4.49 -5.59
CA THR A 30 -6.78 3.23 -6.27
C THR A 30 -7.24 3.47 -7.71
N LYS A 31 -7.93 4.59 -7.98
CA LYS A 31 -8.37 4.93 -9.35
C LYS A 31 -7.20 5.19 -10.29
N VAL A 32 -6.17 5.88 -9.79
CA VAL A 32 -4.93 6.14 -10.54
C VAL A 32 -4.19 4.82 -10.80
N LEU A 33 -4.16 3.92 -9.81
CA LEU A 33 -3.58 2.59 -9.94
C LEU A 33 -4.27 1.77 -11.04
N ALA A 34 -5.60 1.82 -11.13
CA ALA A 34 -6.37 1.14 -12.16
C ALA A 34 -6.01 1.65 -13.57
N TRP A 35 -5.85 2.96 -13.74
CA TRP A 35 -5.37 3.54 -15.00
C TRP A 35 -3.94 3.13 -15.33
N ALA A 36 -3.05 3.01 -14.34
CA ALA A 36 -1.69 2.53 -14.55
C ALA A 36 -1.67 1.06 -15.03
N ILE A 37 -2.55 0.20 -14.48
CA ILE A 37 -2.72 -1.19 -14.95
C ILE A 37 -3.18 -1.20 -16.40
N PHE A 38 -4.19 -0.41 -16.74
CA PHE A 38 -4.68 -0.30 -18.12
C PHE A 38 -3.59 0.17 -19.08
N LEU A 39 -2.77 1.15 -18.68
CA LEU A 39 -1.63 1.62 -19.47
C LEU A 39 -0.59 0.52 -19.68
N ALA A 40 -0.23 -0.23 -18.63
CA ALA A 40 0.71 -1.35 -18.74
C ALA A 40 0.20 -2.44 -19.71
N PHE A 41 -1.10 -2.73 -19.65
CA PHE A 41 -1.75 -3.62 -20.61
C PHE A 41 -1.67 -3.07 -22.05
N ALA A 42 -2.02 -1.80 -22.26
CA ALA A 42 -1.98 -1.17 -23.57
C ALA A 42 -0.57 -1.17 -24.19
N VAL A 43 0.46 -0.83 -23.40
CA VAL A 43 1.87 -0.88 -23.84
C VAL A 43 2.28 -2.31 -24.23
N THR A 44 1.84 -3.31 -23.46
CA THR A 44 2.14 -4.71 -23.75
C THR A 44 1.47 -5.18 -25.05
N VAL A 45 0.19 -4.85 -25.25
CA VAL A 45 -0.53 -5.15 -26.50
C VAL A 45 0.14 -4.47 -27.69
N PHE A 46 0.51 -3.20 -27.54
CA PHE A 46 1.23 -2.46 -28.57
C PHE A 46 2.55 -3.15 -28.96
N GLU A 47 3.35 -3.57 -27.98
CA GLU A 47 4.61 -4.28 -28.25
C GLU A 47 4.41 -5.62 -28.96
N VAL A 48 3.39 -6.39 -28.57
CA VAL A 48 3.04 -7.65 -29.23
C VAL A 48 2.66 -7.39 -30.70
N ILE A 49 1.81 -6.40 -30.97
CA ILE A 49 1.42 -6.04 -32.34
C ILE A 49 2.64 -5.57 -33.13
N SER A 50 3.46 -4.67 -32.59
CA SER A 50 4.65 -4.14 -33.24
C SER A 50 5.64 -5.25 -33.63
N ARG A 51 5.84 -6.22 -32.73
CA ARG A 51 6.76 -7.34 -32.95
C ARG A 51 6.22 -8.34 -33.96
N TYR A 52 4.96 -8.75 -33.85
CA TYR A 52 4.45 -9.88 -34.64
C TYR A 52 3.74 -9.46 -35.93
N ALA A 53 3.09 -8.30 -35.97
CA ALA A 53 2.45 -7.81 -37.18
C ALA A 53 3.39 -6.97 -38.06
N PHE A 54 4.30 -6.20 -37.44
CA PHE A 54 5.18 -5.27 -38.16
C PHE A 54 6.66 -5.67 -38.14
N ASN A 55 7.02 -6.77 -37.47
CA ASN A 55 8.41 -7.23 -37.32
C ASN A 55 9.37 -6.12 -36.80
N SER A 56 8.84 -5.21 -35.98
CA SER A 56 9.54 -4.02 -35.49
C SER A 56 9.46 -3.97 -33.96
N PRO A 57 10.29 -4.75 -33.24
CA PRO A 57 10.30 -4.74 -31.76
C PRO A 57 10.72 -3.37 -31.22
N THR A 58 10.17 -2.96 -30.07
CA THR A 58 10.53 -1.67 -29.46
C THR A 58 11.51 -1.83 -28.30
N PHE A 59 12.42 -0.87 -28.17
CA PHE A 59 13.45 -0.88 -27.12
C PHE A 59 12.94 -0.40 -25.75
N TRP A 60 11.79 0.29 -25.70
CA TRP A 60 11.28 0.96 -24.50
C TRP A 60 10.10 0.25 -23.84
N ALA A 61 9.30 -0.54 -24.58
CA ALA A 61 8.04 -1.07 -24.08
C ALA A 61 8.24 -2.06 -22.92
N HIS A 62 9.23 -2.95 -23.01
CA HIS A 62 9.51 -3.94 -21.96
C HIS A 62 9.85 -3.27 -20.62
N GLU A 63 10.71 -2.26 -20.66
CA GLU A 63 11.16 -1.51 -19.49
C GLU A 63 10.01 -0.68 -18.88
N THR A 64 9.19 -0.07 -19.74
CA THR A 64 8.02 0.70 -19.33
C THR A 64 6.99 -0.16 -18.63
N THR A 65 6.66 -1.33 -19.20
CA THR A 65 5.75 -2.29 -18.58
C THR A 65 6.30 -2.80 -17.25
N THR A 66 7.59 -3.12 -17.18
CA THR A 66 8.24 -3.58 -15.94
C THR A 66 8.17 -2.51 -14.84
N PHE A 67 8.47 -1.25 -15.18
CA PHE A 67 8.33 -0.13 -14.25
C PHE A 67 6.90 0.03 -13.75
N LEU A 68 5.91 0.05 -14.66
CA LEU A 68 4.51 0.23 -14.30
C LEU A 68 4.03 -0.89 -13.37
N ILE A 69 4.30 -2.15 -13.70
CA ILE A 69 3.91 -3.29 -12.88
C ILE A 69 4.54 -3.20 -11.49
N ALA A 70 5.85 -2.92 -11.40
CA ALA A 70 6.53 -2.77 -10.12
C ALA A 70 5.96 -1.61 -9.28
N ALA A 71 5.68 -0.47 -9.92
CA ALA A 71 5.06 0.68 -9.26
C ALA A 71 3.65 0.33 -8.75
N ILE A 72 2.87 -0.44 -9.52
CA ILE A 72 1.52 -0.87 -9.14
C ILE A 72 1.56 -1.71 -7.86
N PHE A 73 2.43 -2.73 -7.81
CA PHE A 73 2.59 -3.58 -6.63
C PHE A 73 2.97 -2.78 -5.39
N LEU A 74 3.86 -1.81 -5.57
CA LEU A 74 4.41 -1.03 -4.48
C LEU A 74 3.41 -0.04 -3.88
N VAL A 75 2.65 0.66 -4.74
CA VAL A 75 1.56 1.55 -4.31
C VAL A 75 0.39 0.76 -3.71
N GLY A 76 0.22 -0.50 -4.11
CA GLY A 76 -0.76 -1.41 -3.50
C GLY A 76 -0.57 -1.62 -1.99
N GLY A 77 0.67 -1.54 -1.48
CA GLY A 77 0.98 -1.70 -0.05
C GLY A 77 0.30 -0.65 0.85
N PRO A 78 0.58 0.66 0.67
CA PRO A 78 -0.08 1.74 1.40
C PRO A 78 -1.61 1.73 1.26
N ILE A 79 -2.13 1.35 0.08
CA ILE A 79 -3.57 1.22 -0.16
C ILE A 79 -4.17 0.08 0.67
N ALA A 80 -3.50 -1.07 0.72
CA ALA A 80 -3.94 -2.21 1.52
C ALA A 80 -3.90 -1.90 3.04
N LEU A 81 -2.87 -1.15 3.48
CA LEU A 81 -2.77 -0.67 4.86
C LEU A 81 -3.88 0.36 5.19
N ALA A 82 -4.19 1.28 4.27
CA ALA A 82 -5.27 2.26 4.44
C ALA A 82 -6.64 1.60 4.63
N ARG A 83 -6.85 0.45 3.98
CA ARG A 83 -8.08 -0.37 4.09
C ARG A 83 -8.04 -1.37 5.26
N ASP A 84 -7.10 -1.17 6.19
CA ASP A 84 -6.94 -1.95 7.43
C ASP A 84 -6.96 -3.47 7.22
N LYS A 85 -6.37 -3.95 6.11
CA LYS A 85 -6.25 -5.38 5.82
C LYS A 85 -5.14 -6.06 6.63
N HIS A 86 -4.58 -5.38 7.65
CA HIS A 86 -3.76 -6.08 8.64
C HIS A 86 -4.66 -7.07 9.37
N ILE A 87 -4.35 -8.36 9.19
CA ILE A 87 -5.11 -9.51 9.64
C ILE A 87 -5.26 -9.44 11.17
N ARG A 88 -6.21 -8.65 11.66
CA ARG A 88 -6.77 -8.79 13.00
C ARG A 88 -7.55 -10.07 12.92
N VAL A 89 -6.99 -11.15 13.46
CA VAL A 89 -7.66 -12.44 13.49
C VAL A 89 -8.91 -12.26 14.36
N ARG A 90 -10.04 -11.96 13.70
CA ARG A 90 -11.29 -11.52 14.35
C ARG A 90 -11.71 -12.49 15.46
N MET A 91 -11.48 -13.79 15.25
CA MET A 91 -11.73 -14.84 16.24
C MET A 91 -10.98 -14.66 17.57
N PHE A 92 -9.72 -14.22 17.56
CA PHE A 92 -8.98 -13.91 18.80
C PHE A 92 -9.45 -12.60 19.43
N TYR A 93 -9.84 -11.62 18.61
CA TYR A 93 -10.34 -10.32 19.06
C TYR A 93 -11.75 -10.38 19.67
N ASP A 94 -12.59 -11.28 19.19
CA ASP A 94 -13.96 -11.48 19.67
C ASP A 94 -14.00 -12.31 20.96
N SER A 95 -12.90 -13.00 21.29
CA SER A 95 -12.74 -13.79 22.51
C SER A 95 -12.15 -13.01 23.69
N VAL A 96 -11.71 -11.76 23.49
CA VAL A 96 -11.06 -10.94 24.52
C VAL A 96 -11.95 -9.77 24.98
N SER A 97 -11.81 -9.39 26.25
CA SER A 97 -12.53 -8.24 26.81
C SER A 97 -12.18 -6.94 26.05
N PRO A 98 -13.03 -5.89 26.10
CA PRO A 98 -12.76 -4.61 25.44
C PRO A 98 -11.40 -3.99 25.79
N LYS A 99 -10.93 -4.21 27.03
CA LYS A 99 -9.59 -3.79 27.49
C LYS A 99 -8.47 -4.61 26.84
N GLY A 100 -8.65 -5.92 26.71
CA GLY A 100 -7.70 -6.82 26.02
C GLY A 100 -7.57 -6.50 24.53
N ARG A 101 -8.69 -6.26 23.86
CA ARG A 101 -8.74 -5.81 22.45
C ARG A 101 -7.94 -4.54 22.22
N ARG A 102 -8.10 -3.54 23.10
CA ARG A 102 -7.33 -2.28 23.02
C ARG A 102 -5.83 -2.51 23.20
N TRP A 103 -5.43 -3.37 24.13
CA TRP A 103 -4.01 -3.67 24.34
C TRP A 103 -3.41 -4.38 23.13
N LEU A 104 -4.12 -5.35 22.54
CA LEU A 104 -3.71 -6.02 21.31
C LEU A 104 -3.57 -5.05 20.13
N ASP A 105 -4.52 -4.12 19.95
CA ASP A 105 -4.45 -3.09 18.90
C ASP A 105 -3.21 -2.19 19.06
N ILE A 106 -2.88 -1.80 20.30
CA ILE A 106 -1.70 -0.97 20.61
C ILE A 106 -0.41 -1.75 20.33
N VAL A 107 -0.30 -2.99 20.82
CA VAL A 107 0.88 -3.84 20.62
C VAL A 107 1.11 -4.10 19.13
N ASN A 108 0.06 -4.46 18.39
CA ASN A 108 0.13 -4.67 16.94
C ASN A 108 0.59 -3.39 16.21
N SER A 109 0.05 -2.23 16.60
CA SER A 109 0.43 -0.94 16.01
C SER A 109 1.89 -0.58 16.31
N ILE A 110 2.40 -0.88 17.50
CA ILE A 110 3.81 -0.66 17.87
C ILE A 110 4.73 -1.58 17.06
N LEU A 111 4.39 -2.87 16.93
CA LEU A 111 5.17 -3.82 16.14
C LEU A 111 5.22 -3.41 14.66
N ALA A 112 4.07 -3.03 14.10
CA ALA A 112 3.99 -2.50 12.74
C ALA A 112 4.83 -1.22 12.57
N LEU A 113 4.79 -0.32 13.56
CA LEU A 113 5.57 0.93 13.54
C LEU A 113 7.07 0.66 13.52
N ILE A 114 7.57 -0.27 14.35
CA ILE A 114 8.98 -0.68 14.38
C ILE A 114 9.38 -1.30 13.04
N PHE A 115 8.52 -2.17 12.49
CA PHE A 115 8.76 -2.80 11.20
C PHE A 115 8.87 -1.76 10.07
N PHE A 116 7.91 -0.82 9.96
CA PHE A 116 7.96 0.23 8.94
C PHE A 116 9.07 1.25 9.18
N ALA A 117 9.51 1.48 10.42
CA ALA A 117 10.69 2.29 10.70
C ALA A 117 11.96 1.63 10.13
N GLY A 118 12.14 0.33 10.38
CA GLY A 118 13.26 -0.43 9.84
C GLY A 118 13.26 -0.48 8.31
N LEU A 119 12.09 -0.71 7.70
CA LEU A 119 11.95 -0.66 6.25
C LEU A 119 12.21 0.74 5.69
N SER A 120 11.76 1.81 6.36
CA SER A 120 12.02 3.19 5.92
C SER A 120 13.52 3.49 5.93
N TYR A 121 14.24 3.03 6.96
CA TYR A 121 15.69 3.15 7.02
C TYR A 121 16.37 2.37 5.89
N ALA A 122 15.99 1.11 5.67
CA ALA A 122 16.52 0.30 4.58
C ALA A 122 16.25 0.95 3.20
N ALA A 123 15.02 1.40 2.97
CA ALA A 123 14.62 2.10 1.74
C ALA A 123 15.40 3.40 1.54
N TRP A 124 15.66 4.17 2.61
CA TRP A 124 16.50 5.37 2.56
C TRP A 124 17.93 5.03 2.11
N THR A 125 18.53 3.99 2.69
CA THR A 125 19.89 3.57 2.30
C THR A 125 19.97 3.06 0.85
N MET A 126 18.95 2.35 0.38
CA MET A 126 18.89 1.88 -1.01
C MET A 126 18.64 3.01 -1.99
N SER A 127 17.70 3.90 -1.68
CA SER A 127 17.36 5.05 -2.51
C SER A 127 18.54 6.00 -2.64
N SER A 128 19.19 6.34 -1.51
CA SER A 128 20.34 7.25 -1.53
C SER A 128 21.51 6.71 -2.37
N LYS A 129 21.82 5.42 -2.29
CA LYS A 129 22.84 4.77 -3.13
C LYS A 129 22.46 4.75 -4.63
N ALA A 130 21.17 4.74 -4.94
CA ALA A 130 20.68 4.70 -6.30
C ALA A 130 20.53 6.09 -6.96
N THR A 131 20.45 7.15 -6.15
CA THR A 131 20.30 8.53 -6.61
C THR A 131 21.54 9.39 -6.42
N PHE A 132 22.49 8.97 -5.58
CA PHE A 132 23.72 9.71 -5.29
C PHE A 132 24.96 8.84 -5.45
N THR A 133 26.03 9.41 -5.98
CA THR A 133 27.36 8.78 -5.98
C THR A 133 28.00 8.86 -4.60
N PRO A 134 29.06 8.06 -4.32
CA PRO A 134 29.85 8.23 -3.09
C PRO A 134 30.46 9.63 -2.92
N ALA A 135 30.62 10.37 -4.03
CA ALA A 135 31.10 11.75 -4.04
C ALA A 135 29.98 12.80 -3.79
N GLY A 136 28.71 12.36 -3.65
CA GLY A 136 27.56 13.23 -3.39
C GLY A 136 26.90 13.81 -4.63
N GLU A 137 27.31 13.41 -5.84
CA GLU A 137 26.72 13.88 -7.08
C GLU A 137 25.39 13.18 -7.35
N PHE A 138 24.40 13.94 -7.83
CA PHE A 138 23.11 13.38 -8.23
C PHE A 138 23.26 12.55 -9.51
N ARG A 139 22.99 11.25 -9.41
CA ARG A 139 23.02 10.30 -10.51
C ARG A 139 21.96 9.22 -10.31
N LEU A 140 21.08 9.06 -11.28
CA LEU A 140 20.12 7.97 -11.29
C LEU A 140 20.76 6.70 -11.85
N GLU A 141 20.70 5.62 -11.08
CA GLU A 141 21.00 4.26 -11.55
C GLU A 141 20.04 3.85 -12.67
N GLY A 142 20.59 3.57 -13.84
CA GLY A 142 19.86 3.02 -14.99
C GLY A 142 19.84 1.49 -14.98
N THR A 143 19.00 0.89 -15.83
CA THR A 143 18.85 -0.57 -15.91
C THR A 143 20.02 -1.31 -16.56
N GLY A 144 20.91 -0.59 -17.26
CA GLY A 144 21.99 -1.19 -18.05
C GLY A 144 21.52 -1.88 -19.33
N THR A 145 20.25 -1.70 -19.74
CA THR A 145 19.72 -2.20 -21.01
C THR A 145 19.98 -1.24 -22.16
N ALA A 146 19.57 -1.63 -23.38
CA ALA A 146 19.74 -0.80 -24.58
C ALA A 146 19.10 0.60 -24.46
N TRP A 147 17.96 0.71 -23.77
CA TRP A 147 17.31 2.00 -23.53
C TRP A 147 17.79 2.69 -22.24
N ASN A 148 18.29 1.90 -21.27
CA ASN A 148 18.88 2.35 -20.00
C ASN A 148 18.07 3.43 -19.24
N PRO A 149 16.74 3.29 -19.07
CA PRO A 149 15.97 4.23 -18.27
C PRO A 149 16.38 4.15 -16.78
N PRO A 150 16.17 5.22 -15.99
CA PRO A 150 16.44 5.24 -14.55
C PRO A 150 15.41 4.46 -13.71
N THR A 151 14.87 3.36 -14.24
CA THR A 151 13.85 2.52 -13.61
C THR A 151 14.23 2.04 -12.20
N PRO A 152 15.45 1.52 -11.93
CA PRO A 152 15.82 1.02 -10.61
C PRO A 152 15.89 2.15 -9.57
N ALA A 153 16.45 3.30 -9.94
CA ALA A 153 16.51 4.47 -9.06
C ALA A 153 15.10 4.99 -8.75
N MET A 154 14.24 5.15 -9.77
CA MET A 154 12.87 5.60 -9.59
C MET A 154 12.06 4.65 -8.71
N LEU A 155 12.20 3.32 -8.88
CA LEU A 155 11.51 2.34 -8.05
C LEU A 155 12.00 2.37 -6.60
N LYS A 156 13.31 2.49 -6.35
CA LYS A 156 13.85 2.58 -4.97
C LYS A 156 13.38 3.85 -4.26
N VAL A 157 13.28 4.97 -4.98
CA VAL A 157 12.67 6.21 -4.45
C VAL A 157 11.19 6.01 -4.15
N LEU A 158 10.45 5.36 -5.05
CA LEU A 158 9.04 5.04 -4.83
C LEU A 158 8.86 4.12 -3.61
N VAL A 159 9.79 3.19 -3.36
CA VAL A 159 9.74 2.30 -2.18
C VAL A 159 9.86 3.14 -0.91
N LEU A 160 10.81 4.07 -0.89
CA LEU A 160 10.98 5.00 0.24
C LEU A 160 9.72 5.82 0.48
N ILE A 161 9.08 6.33 -0.56
CA ILE A 161 7.82 7.09 -0.44
C ILE A 161 6.71 6.20 0.13
N CYS A 162 6.48 5.02 -0.45
CA CYS A 162 5.41 4.12 -0.03
C CYS A 162 5.59 3.65 1.42
N VAL A 163 6.80 3.21 1.79
CA VAL A 163 7.08 2.76 3.15
C VAL A 163 7.03 3.93 4.15
N GLY A 164 7.51 5.11 3.77
CA GLY A 164 7.38 6.32 4.60
C GLY A 164 5.91 6.70 4.83
N LEU A 165 5.06 6.59 3.80
CA LEU A 165 3.61 6.77 3.95
C LEU A 165 3.01 5.73 4.90
N MET A 166 3.38 4.47 4.78
CA MET A 166 2.90 3.40 5.67
C MET A 166 3.33 3.60 7.13
N PHE A 167 4.55 4.10 7.35
CA PHE A 167 5.02 4.50 8.68
C PHE A 167 4.14 5.60 9.28
N VAL A 168 3.83 6.65 8.50
CA VAL A 168 2.95 7.74 8.95
C VAL A 168 1.53 7.24 9.21
N GLN A 169 0.95 6.41 8.33
CA GLN A 169 -0.38 5.81 8.53
C GLN A 169 -0.42 5.02 9.85
N THR A 170 0.57 4.15 10.07
CA THR A 170 0.66 3.33 11.29
C THR A 170 0.83 4.18 12.55
N LEU A 171 1.62 5.26 12.47
CA LEU A 171 1.77 6.20 13.58
C LEU A 171 0.45 6.90 13.92
N LEU A 172 -0.31 7.33 12.91
CA LEU A 172 -1.63 7.93 13.12
C LEU A 172 -2.62 6.93 13.73
N HIS A 173 -2.60 5.67 13.29
CA HIS A 173 -3.43 4.60 13.87
C HIS A 173 -3.07 4.33 15.33
N LEU A 174 -1.79 4.31 15.68
CA LEU A 174 -1.32 4.17 17.06
C LEU A 174 -1.81 5.34 17.93
N ILE A 175 -1.66 6.57 17.45
CA ILE A 175 -2.13 7.77 18.17
C ILE A 175 -3.65 7.70 18.39
N ALA A 176 -4.42 7.29 17.38
CA ALA A 176 -5.87 7.11 17.50
C ALA A 176 -6.23 6.01 18.51
N ALA A 177 -5.51 4.89 18.52
CA ALA A 177 -5.72 3.79 19.47
C ALA A 177 -5.44 4.20 20.93
N ILE A 178 -4.39 5.02 21.14
CA ILE A 178 -4.06 5.55 22.47
C ILE A 178 -5.12 6.58 22.93
N ARG A 179 -5.59 7.45 22.03
CA ARG A 179 -6.55 8.52 22.35
C ARG A 179 -7.99 8.03 22.57
N ARG A 180 -8.34 6.81 22.17
CA ARG A 180 -9.68 6.23 22.41
C ARG A 180 -9.97 6.22 23.92
N LYS A 181 -11.01 6.93 24.37
CA LYS A 181 -11.45 6.86 25.77
C LYS A 181 -11.95 5.43 26.05
N PRO A 182 -11.64 4.83 27.21
CA PRO A 182 -12.29 3.57 27.58
C PRO A 182 -13.79 3.85 27.67
N ASP A 183 -14.61 2.97 27.08
CA ASP A 183 -16.06 3.04 27.20
C ASP A 183 -16.41 2.84 28.68
N ILE A 184 -16.60 3.94 29.40
CA ILE A 184 -17.15 3.95 30.77
C ILE A 184 -18.67 3.90 30.59
N THR A 185 -19.19 2.78 30.08
CA THR A 185 -20.63 2.54 30.00
C THR A 185 -21.00 1.59 31.14
N LEU A 186 -21.24 2.20 32.30
CA LEU A 186 -22.34 1.89 33.22
C LEU A 186 -22.62 0.40 33.56
N ASP A 187 -21.70 -0.26 34.26
CA ASP A 187 -22.08 -1.28 35.27
C ASP A 187 -22.53 -0.61 36.59
N ALA A 188 -22.74 0.71 36.58
CA ALA A 188 -23.26 1.51 37.69
C ALA A 188 -24.79 1.65 37.69
N THR A 189 -25.50 0.81 36.95
CA THR A 189 -26.90 0.46 37.27
C THR A 189 -26.95 -1.02 37.60
N GLY A 190 -26.26 -1.38 38.68
CA GLY A 190 -26.87 -2.29 39.64
C GLY A 190 -28.05 -1.56 40.27
N GLU A 191 -29.23 -1.69 39.68
CA GLU A 191 -30.50 -1.57 40.38
C GLU A 191 -31.47 -2.59 39.78
N HIS A 192 -31.68 -3.65 40.59
CA HIS A 192 -32.81 -4.58 40.67
C HIS A 192 -33.11 -5.55 39.51
#